data_AF-A0A2D6X875-F1
#
_entry.id   AF-A0A2D6X875-F1
#
_cell.length_a   1.000
_cell.length_b   1.000
_cell.length_c   1.000
_cell.angle_alpha   90.00
_cell.angle_beta   90.00
_cell.angle_gamma   90.00
#
_symmetry.space_group_name_H-M   'P 1'
#
loop_
_entity.id
_entity.type
_entity.pdbx_description
1 polymer ?
#
loop_
_entity_poly.entity_id
_entity_poly.type
_entity_poly.pdbx_seq_one_letter_code
_entity_poly.pdbx_strand_id
1 'polypeptide(L)'
;MIISKEQAKDIIYNQRGKIFGATFIKKDGSIRDMNCRTGVAKYLKGGHKLYNYGNLICVFDLKNKGYRTINIDTLRSLRIKGDTFYVE
;
A
#
# COMPACT_ATOMS: atom_id res chain seq x y z
N MET A 1 -9.90 14.46 -0.35
CA MET A 1 -9.81 14.62 -1.82
C MET A 1 -10.12 13.27 -2.48
N ILE A 2 -10.84 13.23 -3.61
CA ILE A 2 -11.11 11.97 -4.34
C ILE A 2 -10.07 11.83 -5.46
N ILE A 3 -9.54 10.63 -5.66
CA ILE A 3 -8.54 10.29 -6.67
C ILE A 3 -8.88 8.96 -7.35
N SER A 4 -8.38 8.75 -8.56
CA SER A 4 -8.52 7.47 -9.26
C SER A 4 -7.57 6.40 -8.71
N LYS A 5 -7.83 5.15 -9.05
CA LYS A 5 -6.94 4.00 -8.75
C LYS A 5 -5.53 4.17 -9.33
N GLU A 6 -5.41 4.70 -10.54
CA GLU A 6 -4.14 5.02 -11.19
C GLU A 6 -3.38 6.08 -10.39
N GLN A 7 -4.05 7.17 -10.02
CA GLN A 7 -3.46 8.22 -9.18
C GLN A 7 -3.02 7.66 -7.82
N ALA A 8 -3.80 6.75 -7.23
CA ALA A 8 -3.43 6.11 -5.97
C ALA A 8 -2.16 5.27 -6.10
N LYS A 9 -1.99 4.51 -7.20
CA LYS A 9 -0.74 3.78 -7.50
C LYS A 9 0.44 4.73 -7.58
N ASP A 10 0.31 5.79 -8.37
CA ASP A 10 1.37 6.77 -8.58
C ASP A 10 1.77 7.43 -7.26
N ILE A 11 0.80 7.82 -6.45
CA ILE A 11 1.02 8.40 -5.13
C ILE A 11 1.81 7.44 -4.23
N ILE A 12 1.48 6.15 -4.21
CA ILE A 12 2.18 5.14 -3.41
C ILE A 12 3.63 4.96 -3.91
N TYR A 13 3.85 4.83 -5.22
CA TYR A 13 5.20 4.70 -5.77
C TYR A 13 6.05 5.95 -5.52
N ASN A 14 5.44 7.13 -5.62
CA ASN A 14 6.09 8.41 -5.36
C ASN A 14 6.39 8.66 -3.87
N GLN A 15 5.90 7.84 -2.94
CA GLN A 15 6.33 7.94 -1.54
C GLN A 15 7.82 7.64 -1.37
N ARG A 16 8.46 6.89 -2.27
CA ARG A 16 9.90 6.58 -2.24
C ARG A 16 10.36 6.12 -0.84
N GLY A 17 9.59 5.22 -0.24
CA GLY A 17 9.88 4.68 1.10
C GLY A 17 9.49 5.56 2.28
N LYS A 18 8.79 6.69 2.08
CA LYS A 18 8.10 7.42 3.15
C LYS A 18 6.93 6.60 3.71
N ILE A 19 6.55 6.92 4.94
CA ILE A 19 5.44 6.27 5.63
C ILE A 19 4.12 6.87 5.13
N PHE A 20 3.16 6.00 4.85
CA PHE A 20 1.79 6.37 4.52
C PHE A 20 0.79 5.41 5.17
N GLY A 21 -0.41 5.89 5.42
CA GLY A 21 -1.55 5.08 5.83
C GLY A 21 -2.31 4.57 4.62
N ALA A 22 -2.84 3.36 4.69
CA ALA A 22 -3.70 2.80 3.65
C ALA A 22 -4.87 2.05 4.28
N THR A 23 -6.08 2.32 3.79
CA THR A 23 -7.30 1.60 4.17
C THR A 23 -7.87 0.88 2.95
N PHE A 24 -8.06 -0.44 3.05
CA PHE A 24 -8.56 -1.28 1.95
C PHE A 24 -9.42 -2.45 2.45
N ILE A 25 -10.22 -3.02 1.55
CA ILE A 25 -11.03 -4.21 1.84
C ILE A 25 -10.20 -5.47 1.55
N LYS A 26 -10.10 -6.37 2.54
CA LYS A 26 -9.44 -7.67 2.39
C LYS A 26 -10.28 -8.63 1.55
N LYS A 27 -9.70 -9.76 1.15
CA LYS A 27 -10.40 -10.85 0.46
C LYS A 27 -11.60 -11.39 1.26
N ASP A 28 -11.53 -11.35 2.59
CA ASP A 28 -12.61 -11.78 3.49
C ASP A 28 -13.71 -10.71 3.68
N GLY A 29 -13.63 -9.57 3.00
CA GLY A 29 -14.61 -8.48 3.08
C GLY A 29 -14.41 -7.51 4.25
N SER A 30 -13.54 -7.82 5.21
CA SER A 30 -13.30 -6.90 6.33
C SER A 30 -12.28 -5.80 5.98
N ILE A 31 -12.46 -4.63 6.61
CA ILE A 31 -11.63 -3.44 6.37
C ILE A 31 -10.31 -3.59 7.13
N ARG A 32 -9.21 -3.26 6.46
CA ARG A 32 -7.88 -3.12 7.08
C ARG A 32 -7.42 -1.68 6.94
N ASP A 33 -7.03 -1.09 8.06
CA ASP A 33 -6.30 0.17 8.12
C ASP A 33 -4.88 -0.08 8.66
N MET A 34 -3.85 0.40 7.98
CA MET A 34 -2.46 0.18 8.38
C MET A 34 -1.52 1.32 7.96
N ASN A 35 -0.43 1.48 8.72
CA ASN A 35 0.70 2.34 8.37
C ASN A 35 1.81 1.50 7.74
N CYS A 36 2.25 1.89 6.55
CA CYS A 36 3.18 1.11 5.76
C CYS A 36 4.15 2.00 4.97
N ARG A 37 5.16 1.36 4.37
CA ARG A 37 6.13 2.01 3.47
C ARG A 37 6.63 1.04 2.40
N THR A 38 7.06 1.58 1.27
CA THR A 38 7.68 0.81 0.17
C THR A 38 9.20 0.70 0.36
N GLY A 39 9.83 -0.22 -0.40
CA GLY A 39 11.29 -0.28 -0.52
C GLY A 39 12.06 -0.78 0.72
N VAL A 40 11.40 -1.45 1.67
CA VAL A 40 12.10 -2.05 2.82
C VAL A 40 12.79 -3.33 2.35
N ALA A 41 14.12 -3.31 2.28
CA ALA A 41 14.92 -4.46 1.87
C ALA A 41 15.58 -5.21 3.05
N LYS A 42 15.72 -4.58 4.22
CA LYS A 42 16.43 -5.13 5.40
C LYS A 42 15.93 -6.51 5.85
N TYR A 43 14.65 -6.82 5.64
CA TYR A 43 14.05 -8.09 6.05
C TYR A 43 13.86 -9.07 4.88
N LEU A 44 14.36 -8.75 3.69
CA LEU A 44 14.34 -9.67 2.56
C LEU A 44 15.46 -10.69 2.72
N LYS A 45 15.20 -11.92 2.28
CA LYS A 45 16.21 -12.99 2.22
C LYS A 45 16.98 -13.00 0.88
N GLY A 46 16.86 -11.93 0.08
CA GLY A 46 17.32 -11.87 -1.30
C GLY A 46 16.38 -12.60 -2.28
N GLY A 47 16.74 -12.58 -3.57
CA GLY A 47 16.00 -13.26 -4.65
C GLY A 47 15.22 -12.33 -5.59
N HIS A 48 14.63 -12.92 -6.63
CA HIS A 48 13.83 -12.20 -7.60
C HIS A 48 12.38 -12.03 -7.12
N LYS A 49 11.76 -10.91 -7.47
CA LYS A 49 10.33 -10.68 -7.22
C LYS A 49 9.53 -11.72 -8.01
N LEU A 50 9.01 -12.73 -7.32
CA LEU A 50 8.32 -13.88 -7.93
C LEU A 50 7.01 -13.52 -8.64
N TYR A 51 6.43 -12.35 -8.35
CA TYR A 51 5.13 -11.99 -8.90
C TYR A 51 5.04 -10.51 -9.31
N ASN A 52 4.59 -10.29 -10.55
CA ASN A 52 4.16 -9.00 -11.05
C ASN A 52 2.63 -8.93 -11.00
N TYR A 53 2.09 -8.69 -9.81
CA TYR A 53 0.66 -8.53 -9.67
C TYR A 53 0.28 -7.07 -9.96
N GLY A 54 -0.24 -6.77 -11.16
CA GLY A 54 -0.44 -5.40 -11.66
C GLY A 54 -1.11 -4.42 -10.69
N ASN A 55 -2.20 -4.85 -10.02
CA ASN A 55 -2.93 -4.03 -9.04
C ASN A 55 -2.57 -4.32 -7.58
N LEU A 56 -1.54 -5.14 -7.33
CA LEU A 56 -1.14 -5.50 -5.98
C LEU A 56 0.23 -4.89 -5.67
N ILE A 57 0.26 -4.00 -4.69
CA ILE A 57 1.49 -3.33 -4.27
C ILE A 57 2.00 -3.98 -3.00
N CYS A 58 3.23 -4.51 -3.06
CA CYS A 58 3.93 -5.01 -1.89
C CYS A 58 4.45 -3.84 -1.05
N VAL A 59 4.09 -3.83 0.23
CA VAL A 59 4.47 -2.82 1.21
C VAL A 59 4.92 -3.49 2.49
N PHE A 60 5.66 -2.76 3.31
CA PHE A 60 6.05 -3.20 4.64
C PHE A 60 5.15 -2.54 5.69
N ASP A 61 4.40 -3.36 6.43
CA ASP A 61 3.57 -2.93 7.55
C ASP A 61 4.45 -2.66 8.76
N LEU A 62 4.41 -1.43 9.27
CA LEU A 62 5.25 -0.98 10.37
C LEU A 62 4.79 -1.50 11.73
N LYS A 63 3.48 -1.79 11.88
CA LYS A 63 2.90 -2.30 13.13
C LYS A 63 3.24 -3.78 13.31
N ASN A 64 2.99 -4.56 12.27
CA ASN A 64 3.25 -6.01 12.31
C ASN A 64 4.68 -6.39 11.89
N LYS A 65 5.50 -5.41 11.47
CA LYS A 65 6.88 -5.59 10.99
C LYS A 65 6.99 -6.69 9.92
N GLY A 66 6.08 -6.66 8.94
CA GLY A 66 5.99 -7.71 7.93
C GLY A 66 5.53 -7.21 6.57
N TYR A 67 5.89 -7.95 5.53
CA TYR A 67 5.42 -7.66 4.17
C TYR A 67 3.93 -7.97 4.05
N ARG A 68 3.23 -7.05 3.37
CA ARG A 68 1.81 -7.12 3.08
C ARG A 68 1.59 -6.65 1.65
N THR A 69 0.42 -6.98 1.13
CA THR A 69 0.02 -6.62 -0.22
C THR A 69 -1.24 -5.79 -0.15
N ILE A 70 -1.19 -4.60 -0.75
CA ILE A 70 -2.36 -3.73 -0.93
C ILE A 70 -2.96 -4.06 -2.30
N ASN A 71 -4.25 -4.39 -2.34
CA ASN A 71 -4.99 -4.45 -3.59
C ASN A 71 -5.56 -3.06 -3.91
N ILE A 72 -5.14 -2.50 -5.03
CA ILE A 72 -5.59 -1.19 -5.50
C ILE A 72 -7.07 -1.22 -5.88
N ASP A 73 -7.59 -2.34 -6.36
CA ASP A 73 -9.00 -2.44 -6.75
C ASP A 73 -9.94 -2.32 -5.55
N THR A 74 -9.45 -2.66 -4.35
CA THR A 74 -10.21 -2.58 -3.10
C THR A 74 -9.68 -1.52 -2.15
N LEU A 75 -8.77 -0.67 -2.61
CA LEU A 75 -8.25 0.47 -1.86
C LEU A 75 -9.37 1.51 -1.69
N ARG A 76 -9.53 1.99 -0.46
CA ARG A 76 -10.56 2.98 -0.10
C ARG A 76 -9.95 4.34 0.17
N SER A 77 -8.80 4.38 0.84
CA SER A 77 -8.12 5.64 1.08
C SER A 77 -6.62 5.50 1.34
N LEU A 78 -5.91 6.60 1.09
CA LEU A 78 -4.51 6.82 1.46
C LEU A 78 -4.42 8.01 2.40
N ARG A 79 -3.57 7.90 3.43
CA ARG A 79 -3.26 8.99 4.36
C ARG A 79 -1.80 9.36 4.24
N ILE A 80 -1.51 10.60 3.85
CA ILE A 80 -0.15 11.06 3.56
C ILE A 80 0.03 12.44 4.16
N LYS A 81 1.01 12.60 5.05
CA LYS A 81 1.35 13.88 5.69
C LYS A 81 0.15 14.65 6.33
N GLY A 82 -0.87 13.93 6.79
CA GLY A 82 -2.06 14.52 7.39
C GLY A 82 -3.26 14.62 6.44
N ASP A 83 -3.04 14.52 5.13
CA ASP A 83 -4.12 14.54 4.14
C ASP A 83 -4.68 13.15 3.89
N THR A 84 -6.00 13.09 3.63
CA THR A 84 -6.70 11.86 3.25
C THR A 84 -7.22 11.94 1.81
N PHE A 85 -6.79 10.97 1.01
CA PHE A 85 -7.20 10.76 -0.37
C PHE A 85 -8.11 9.54 -0.44
N TYR A 86 -9.36 9.71 -0.86
CA TYR A 86 -10.31 8.64 -1.08
C TYR A 86 -10.21 8.14 -2.52
N VAL A 87 -10.29 6.83 -2.72
CA VAL A 87 -10.12 6.21 -4.03
C VAL A 87 -11.49 5.79 -4.57
N GLU A 88 -11.80 6.24 -5.79
CA GLU A 88 -12.95 5.79 -6.59
C GLU A 88 -12.50 5.14 -7.91
#